data_AF-A0A9Q0EKQ0-F1
#
_entry.id   AF-A0A9Q0EKQ0-F1
#
_cell.length_a   1.000
_cell.length_b   1.000
_cell.length_c   1.000
_cell.angle_alpha   90.00
_cell.angle_beta   90.00
_cell.angle_gamma   90.00
#
_symmetry.space_group_name_H-M   'P 1'
#
loop_
_entity.id
_entity.type
_entity.pdbx_description
1 polymer ?
#
loop_
_entity_poly.entity_id
_entity_poly.type
_entity_poly.pdbx_seq_one_letter_code
_entity_poly.pdbx_strand_id
1 'polypeptide(L)'
;MSDQPLVSDLPLVCDQPLVSDRPLVSDQLLVCHQPLVSDRPLVSDRLLVCDRPLECDRPLKSDQPLVSDQPLVCDQSLVCDRPLKSYWPLIGLWCLISLWCLIS
;
A
#
# COMPACT_ATOMS: atom_id res chain seq x y z
N MET A 1 -4.67 25.89 0.38
CA MET A 1 -4.39 24.78 -0.56
C MET A 1 -5.08 23.57 0.04
N SER A 2 -6.21 23.13 -0.54
CA SER A 2 -7.00 22.04 0.04
C SER A 2 -6.29 20.71 -0.15
N ASP A 3 -5.66 20.21 0.91
CA ASP A 3 -5.16 18.83 1.00
C ASP A 3 -6.33 17.87 1.27
N GLN A 4 -7.31 17.85 0.38
CA GLN A 4 -8.43 16.91 0.51
C GLN A 4 -7.98 15.51 0.09
N PRO A 5 -8.29 14.48 0.90
CA PRO A 5 -8.04 13.10 0.53
C PRO A 5 -8.82 12.75 -0.74
N LEU A 6 -8.23 11.90 -1.57
CA LEU A 6 -8.93 11.30 -2.69
C LEU A 6 -9.71 10.12 -2.13
N VAL A 7 -11.02 10.30 -2.00
CA VAL A 7 -11.94 9.28 -1.49
C VAL A 7 -12.73 8.72 -2.66
N SER A 8 -12.75 7.40 -2.79
CA SER A 8 -13.56 6.70 -3.78
C SER A 8 -14.39 5.60 -3.12
N ASP A 9 -15.70 5.72 -3.25
CA ASP A 9 -16.65 4.69 -2.83
C ASP A 9 -16.76 3.56 -3.87
N LEU A 10 -16.19 3.75 -5.06
CA LEU A 10 -16.23 2.81 -6.17
C LEU A 10 -14.91 2.05 -6.32
N PRO A 11 -14.92 0.86 -6.94
CA PRO A 11 -13.70 0.16 -7.32
C PRO A 11 -12.79 1.06 -8.16
N LEU A 12 -11.56 1.27 -7.68
CA LEU A 12 -10.51 1.97 -8.39
C LEU A 12 -9.62 0.94 -9.08
N VAL A 13 -9.58 1.00 -10.41
CA VAL A 13 -8.66 0.20 -11.22
C VAL A 13 -7.69 1.17 -11.90
N CYS A 14 -6.40 0.97 -11.67
CA CYS A 14 -5.34 1.78 -12.25
C CYS A 14 -4.44 0.91 -13.13
N ASP A 15 -4.52 1.16 -14.44
CA ASP A 15 -3.71 0.50 -15.46
C ASP A 15 -2.42 1.27 -15.81
N GLN A 16 -2.19 2.41 -15.17
CA GLN A 16 -1.03 3.28 -15.37
C GLN A 16 -0.31 3.53 -14.04
N PRO A 17 0.98 3.92 -14.06
CA PRO A 17 1.69 4.23 -12.83
C PRO A 17 0.98 5.38 -12.13
N LEU A 18 0.71 5.22 -10.84
CA LEU A 18 0.00 6.23 -10.06
C LEU A 18 0.97 6.79 -9.02
N VAL A 19 1.16 8.11 -9.08
CA VAL A 19 1.91 8.87 -8.08
C VAL A 19 0.93 9.80 -7.39
N SER A 20 0.79 9.69 -6.08
CA SER A 20 -0.14 10.52 -5.30
C SER A 20 0.54 11.15 -4.09
N ASP A 21 0.56 12.47 -4.08
CA ASP A 21 1.04 13.26 -2.93
C ASP A 21 -0.08 13.49 -1.89
N ARG A 22 -1.25 12.85 -2.09
CA ARG A 22 -2.46 12.99 -1.28
C ARG A 22 -2.87 11.64 -0.68
N PRO A 23 -3.52 11.64 0.50
CA PRO A 23 -4.06 10.42 1.05
C PRO A 23 -5.08 9.81 0.09
N LEU A 24 -4.96 8.51 -0.15
CA LEU A 24 -5.86 7.74 -0.98
C LEU A 24 -6.71 6.86 -0.07
N VAL A 25 -8.03 7.00 -0.17
CA VAL A 25 -9.00 6.22 0.59
C VAL A 25 -9.95 5.54 -0.39
N SER A 26 -10.06 4.22 -0.29
CA SER A 26 -10.94 3.42 -1.13
C SER A 26 -11.80 2.49 -0.27
N ASP A 27 -13.12 2.68 -0.33
CA ASP A 27 -14.06 1.90 0.48
C ASP A 27 -14.35 0.51 -0.13
N GLN A 28 -13.95 0.29 -1.38
CA GLN A 28 -14.16 -0.97 -2.10
C GLN A 28 -12.86 -1.63 -2.54
N LEU A 29 -12.66 -1.78 -3.85
CA LEU A 29 -11.50 -2.48 -4.41
C LEU A 29 -10.51 -1.44 -4.93
N LEU A 30 -9.24 -1.58 -4.54
CA LEU A 30 -8.14 -0.87 -5.16
C LEU A 30 -7.29 -1.89 -5.92
N VAL A 31 -7.32 -1.84 -7.25
CA VAL A 31 -6.53 -2.71 -8.13
C VAL A 31 -5.52 -1.85 -8.88
N CYS A 32 -4.25 -2.20 -8.77
CA CYS A 32 -3.16 -1.52 -9.47
C CYS A 32 -2.33 -2.53 -10.26
N HIS A 33 -2.40 -2.42 -11.58
CA HIS A 33 -1.63 -3.26 -12.50
C HIS A 33 -0.24 -2.68 -12.82
N GLN A 34 0.02 -1.45 -12.37
CA GLN A 34 1.26 -0.71 -12.56
C GLN A 34 1.79 -0.20 -11.21
N PRO A 35 3.08 0.23 -11.16
CA PRO A 35 3.67 0.69 -9.90
C PRO A 35 2.86 1.82 -9.29
N LEU A 36 2.64 1.75 -7.99
CA LEU A 36 1.95 2.79 -7.24
C LEU A 36 2.91 3.38 -6.22
N VAL A 37 3.06 4.70 -6.23
CA VAL A 37 3.87 5.46 -5.28
C VAL A 37 2.97 6.46 -4.55
N SER A 38 3.01 6.44 -3.23
CA SER A 38 2.21 7.34 -2.40
C SER A 38 3.02 7.91 -1.24
N ASP A 39 3.18 9.24 -1.23
CA ASP A 39 3.87 9.98 -0.15
C ASP A 39 2.98 10.13 1.10
N ARG A 40 1.71 9.75 0.96
CA ARG A 40 0.66 9.91 1.98
C ARG A 40 0.01 8.58 2.32
N PRO A 41 -0.75 8.51 3.43
CA PRO A 41 -1.34 7.26 3.88
C PRO A 41 -2.30 6.72 2.82
N LEU A 42 -2.24 5.41 2.61
CA LEU A 42 -3.18 4.67 1.79
C LEU A 42 -4.08 3.84 2.71
N VAL A 43 -5.39 3.99 2.53
CA VAL A 43 -6.41 3.28 3.30
C VAL A 43 -7.34 2.56 2.35
N SER A 44 -7.55 1.26 2.57
CA SER A 44 -8.48 0.44 1.79
C SER A 44 -9.35 -0.42 2.69
N ASP A 45 -10.68 -0.29 2.57
CA ASP A 45 -11.60 -0.97 3.50
C ASP A 45 -11.97 -2.39 3.05
N ARG A 46 -11.90 -2.70 1.74
CA ARG A 46 -12.28 -4.06 1.25
C ARG A 46 -11.23 -4.89 0.58
N LEU A 47 -10.41 -4.43 -0.35
CA LEU A 47 -9.44 -5.34 -0.99
C LEU A 47 -8.45 -4.50 -1.76
N LEU A 48 -7.18 -4.72 -1.49
CA LEU A 48 -6.08 -4.05 -2.19
C LEU A 48 -5.30 -5.13 -2.95
N VAL A 49 -5.25 -4.98 -4.27
CA VAL A 49 -4.55 -5.89 -5.19
C VAL A 49 -3.52 -5.10 -5.97
N CYS A 50 -2.26 -5.51 -5.91
CA CYS A 50 -1.16 -4.87 -6.64
C CYS A 50 -0.29 -5.90 -7.35
N ASP A 51 -0.28 -5.85 -8.68
CA ASP A 51 0.50 -6.77 -9.52
C ASP A 51 1.96 -6.32 -9.69
N ARG A 52 2.23 -5.05 -9.35
CA ARG A 52 3.51 -4.35 -9.48
C ARG A 52 3.92 -3.76 -8.13
N PRO A 53 5.16 -3.23 -8.02
CA PRO A 53 5.65 -2.74 -6.74
C PRO A 53 4.77 -1.60 -6.25
N LEU A 54 4.42 -1.63 -4.97
CA LEU A 54 3.74 -0.52 -4.31
C LEU A 54 4.66 0.03 -3.22
N GLU A 55 4.92 1.33 -3.31
CA GLU A 55 5.79 2.08 -2.43
C GLU A 55 4.96 3.13 -1.69
N CYS A 56 5.08 3.15 -0.37
CA CYS A 56 4.39 4.09 0.49
C CYS A 56 5.32 4.65 1.56
N ASP A 57 5.49 5.98 1.57
CA ASP A 57 6.30 6.66 2.59
C ASP A 57 5.59 6.72 3.96
N ARG A 58 4.27 6.53 3.92
CA ARG A 58 3.36 6.65 5.07
C ARG A 58 2.58 5.37 5.30
N PRO A 59 1.81 5.29 6.41
CA PRO A 59 1.19 4.04 6.81
C PRO A 59 0.22 3.53 5.75
N LEU A 60 0.34 2.25 5.42
CA LEU A 60 -0.61 1.52 4.61
C LEU A 60 -1.57 0.78 5.55
N LYS A 61 -2.87 1.05 5.44
CA LYS A 61 -3.92 0.37 6.22
C LYS A 61 -4.89 -0.35 5.30
N SER A 62 -5.17 -1.60 5.62
CA SER A 62 -6.21 -2.38 4.95
C SER A 62 -7.04 -3.18 5.95
N ASP A 63 -8.35 -2.96 5.96
CA ASP A 63 -9.28 -3.68 6.86
C ASP A 63 -9.59 -5.10 6.35
N GLN A 64 -9.19 -5.38 5.11
CA GLN A 64 -9.45 -6.63 4.41
C GLN A 64 -8.19 -7.13 3.67
N PRO A 65 -8.23 -8.30 3.00
CA PRO A 65 -7.02 -8.92 2.47
C PRO A 65 -6.25 -7.99 1.53
N LEU A 66 -4.94 -8.00 1.70
CA LEU A 66 -3.99 -7.35 0.80
C LEU A 66 -3.30 -8.44 -0.02
N VAL A 67 -3.37 -8.32 -1.35
CA VAL A 67 -2.73 -9.26 -2.28
C VAL A 67 -1.70 -8.50 -3.10
N SER A 68 -0.46 -8.99 -3.11
CA SER A 68 0.54 -8.44 -4.02
C SER A 68 1.47 -9.49 -4.61
N ASP A 69 1.67 -9.38 -5.92
CA ASP A 69 2.55 -10.26 -6.68
C ASP A 69 4.01 -9.78 -6.70
N GLN A 70 4.25 -8.56 -6.22
CA GLN A 70 5.54 -7.88 -6.26
C GLN A 70 5.90 -7.27 -4.88
N PRO A 71 7.12 -6.72 -4.72
CA PRO A 71 7.53 -6.17 -3.43
C PRO A 71 6.60 -5.04 -2.99
N LEU A 72 6.21 -5.09 -1.71
CA LEU A 72 5.53 -3.98 -1.04
C LEU A 72 6.53 -3.30 -0.12
N VAL A 73 6.74 -2.01 -0.35
CA VAL A 73 7.64 -1.16 0.43
C VAL A 73 6.81 -0.15 1.21
N CYS A 74 6.96 -0.15 2.54
CA CYS A 74 6.29 0.81 3.41
C CYS A 74 7.26 1.36 4.44
N ASP A 75 7.55 2.64 4.41
CA ASP A 75 8.60 3.22 5.27
C ASP A 75 8.20 3.29 6.74
N GLN A 76 6.91 3.48 7.04
CA GLN A 76 6.42 3.61 8.41
C GLN A 76 5.82 2.31 8.97
N SER A 77 4.67 1.91 8.47
CA SER A 77 3.95 0.73 8.97
C SER A 77 2.97 0.20 7.94
N LEU A 78 2.79 -1.12 7.96
CA LEU A 78 1.76 -1.82 7.21
C LEU A 78 0.85 -2.50 8.24
N VAL A 79 -0.43 -2.14 8.24
CA VAL A 79 -1.45 -2.72 9.11
C VAL A 79 -2.50 -3.38 8.23
N CYS A 80 -2.71 -4.67 8.44
CA CYS A 80 -3.75 -5.43 7.78
C CYS A 80 -4.53 -6.23 8.83
N ASP A 81 -5.83 -5.99 8.93
CA ASP A 81 -6.69 -6.70 9.88
C ASP A 81 -7.02 -8.14 9.44
N ARG A 82 -6.70 -8.45 8.19
CA ARG A 82 -6.99 -9.70 7.49
C ARG A 82 -5.73 -10.26 6.84
N PRO A 83 -5.75 -11.53 6.37
CA PRO A 83 -4.57 -12.16 5.79
C PRO A 83 -3.98 -11.34 4.64
N LEU A 84 -2.70 -11.04 4.77
CA LEU A 84 -1.88 -10.53 3.70
C LEU A 84 -1.31 -11.72 2.91
N LYS A 85 -1.46 -11.68 1.59
CA LYS A 85 -0.87 -12.62 0.64
C LYS A 85 0.11 -11.87 -0.24
N SER A 86 1.40 -11.94 0.09
CA SER A 86 2.45 -11.47 -0.80
C SER A 86 3.23 -12.65 -1.37
N TYR A 87 3.51 -12.61 -2.67
CA TYR A 87 4.40 -13.56 -3.34
C TYR A 87 5.87 -13.12 -3.31
N TRP A 88 6.13 -11.95 -2.74
CA TRP A 88 7.46 -11.36 -2.50
C TRP A 88 7.59 -10.85 -1.05
N PRO A 89 8.81 -10.65 -0.54
CA PRO A 89 9.04 -10.04 0.78
C PRO A 89 8.38 -8.67 0.90
N LEU A 90 7.77 -8.47 2.07
CA LEU A 90 7.36 -7.15 2.56
C LEU A 90 8.59 -6.48 3.17
N ILE A 91 8.93 -5.29 2.67
CA ILE A 91 10.11 -4.56 3.09
C ILE A 91 9.66 -3.26 3.72
N GLY A 92 9.68 -3.19 5.05
CA GLY A 92 9.55 -1.92 5.74
C GLY A 92 10.92 -1.33 6.07
N LEU A 93 11.10 -0.01 6.03
CA LEU A 93 12.35 0.62 6.48
C LEU A 93 12.67 0.25 7.94
N TRP A 94 11.64 0.15 8.78
CA TRP A 94 11.78 -0.37 10.15
C TRP A 94 12.10 -1.88 10.19
N CYS A 95 11.60 -2.65 9.23
CA CYS A 95 11.92 -4.08 9.07
C CYS A 95 13.38 -4.27 8.63
N LEU A 96 13.93 -3.40 7.78
CA LEU A 96 15.35 -3.38 7.40
C LEU A 96 16.25 -3.04 8.59
N ILE A 97 15.86 -2.08 9.43
CA ILE A 97 16.59 -1.75 10.66
C ILE A 97 16.55 -2.93 11.66
N SER A 98 15.39 -3.57 11.84
CA SER A 98 15.27 -4.76 12.69
C SER A 98 16.03 -5.97 12.14
N LEU A 99 16.02 -6.19 10.83
CA LEU A 99 16.74 -7.29 10.18
C LEU A 99 18.25 -7.05 10.22
N TRP A 100 18.71 -5.79 10.11
CA TRP A 100 20.10 -5.43 10.30
C TRP A 100 20.55 -5.62 11.76
N CYS A 101 19.68 -5.33 12.74
CA CYS A 101 19.94 -5.65 14.15
C CYS A 101 19.90 -7.16 14.47
N LEU A 102 19.16 -7.98 13.71
CA LEU A 102 19.08 -9.43 13.94
C LEU A 102 20.23 -10.21 13.27
N ILE A 103 20.83 -9.63 12.22
CA ILE A 103 21.96 -10.22 11.48
C ILE A 103 23.31 -9.66 12.00
N SER A 104 23.30 -8.63 12.88
CA SER A 104 24.49 -8.05 13.52
C SER A 104 24.69 -8.48 14.96
#